data_AF-A0A350LMR6-F1
#
_entry.id   AF-A0A350LMR6-F1
#
_cell.length_a   1.000
_cell.length_b   1.000
_cell.length_c   1.000
_cell.angle_alpha   90.00
_cell.angle_beta   90.00
_cell.angle_gamma   90.00
#
_symmetry.space_group_name_H-M   'P 1'
#
loop_
_entity.id
_entity.type
_entity.pdbx_description
1 polymer ?
#
loop_
_entity_poly.entity_id
_entity_poly.type
_entity_poly.pdbx_seq_one_letter_code
_entity_poly.pdbx_strand_id
1 'polypeptide(L)'
;MDTCLSGAEESGFAPDQSHIAFFDTLPGRVDLWPPVAKPESAEPPPWHHPVDIPAETDPAVILARHIADHIRALLDARTAIPDRDAEGGARLMRAGDVLILVRSRSRLFHEIIRACKSADLPVAGADRLKV
;
A
#
# COMPACT_ATOMS: atom_id res chain seq x y z
N MET A 1 18.49 -2.40 17.29
CA MET A 1 19.31 -3.23 16.39
C MET A 1 18.38 -3.73 15.31
N ASP A 2 18.78 -3.60 14.05
CA ASP A 2 17.97 -3.98 12.88
C ASP A 2 17.90 -5.51 12.74
N THR A 3 16.68 -6.04 12.62
CA THR A 3 16.44 -7.49 12.50
C THR A 3 15.58 -7.83 11.28
N CYS A 4 15.40 -6.90 10.33
CA CYS A 4 14.44 -7.05 9.22
C CYS A 4 14.75 -8.25 8.30
N LEU A 5 16.01 -8.64 8.16
CA LEU A 5 16.46 -9.78 7.35
C LEU A 5 17.19 -10.85 8.18
N SER A 6 16.97 -10.88 9.50
CA SER A 6 17.52 -11.96 10.34
C SER A 6 16.93 -13.30 9.92
N GLY A 7 17.77 -14.26 9.53
CA GLY A 7 17.34 -15.58 9.05
C GLY A 7 16.93 -15.64 7.57
N ALA A 8 17.23 -14.60 6.77
CA ALA A 8 16.89 -14.57 5.34
C ALA A 8 17.70 -15.52 4.45
N GLU A 9 18.67 -16.26 5.00
CA GLU A 9 19.52 -17.24 4.30
C GLU A 9 18.67 -18.30 3.58
N GLU A 10 17.59 -18.77 4.21
CA GLU A 10 16.66 -19.75 3.63
C GLU A 10 15.88 -19.19 2.42
N SER A 11 15.82 -17.87 2.29
CA SER A 11 15.19 -17.17 1.16
C SER A 11 16.18 -16.82 0.03
N GLY A 12 17.43 -17.30 0.12
CA GLY A 12 18.46 -17.13 -0.91
C GLY A 12 19.26 -15.83 -0.84
N PHE A 13 19.16 -15.08 0.26
CA PHE A 13 20.00 -13.91 0.50
C PHE A 13 21.40 -14.32 0.94
N ALA A 14 22.43 -13.67 0.38
CA ALA A 14 23.80 -13.86 0.84
C ALA A 14 24.02 -13.17 2.21
N PRO A 15 24.94 -13.65 3.06
CA PRO A 15 25.16 -13.09 4.40
C PRO A 15 25.55 -11.61 4.42
N ASP A 16 26.13 -11.10 3.33
CA ASP A 16 26.50 -9.70 3.14
C ASP A 16 25.33 -8.82 2.62
N GLN A 17 24.22 -9.43 2.22
CA GLN A 17 22.99 -8.75 1.80
C GLN A 17 22.07 -8.50 3.00
N SER A 18 22.53 -7.62 3.89
CA SER A 18 21.75 -7.17 5.05
C SER A 18 20.92 -5.92 4.73
N HIS A 19 19.83 -5.73 5.46
CA HIS A 19 19.08 -4.47 5.44
C HIS A 19 19.91 -3.41 6.17
N ILE A 20 19.99 -2.22 5.59
CA ILE A 20 20.67 -1.07 6.18
C ILE A 20 19.61 -0.01 6.46
N ALA A 21 19.14 0.05 7.71
CA ALA A 21 18.22 1.10 8.13
C ALA A 21 18.90 2.48 8.07
N PHE A 22 18.21 3.46 7.47
CA PHE A 22 18.65 4.86 7.52
C PHE A 22 18.57 5.43 8.94
N PHE A 23 17.59 4.98 9.73
CA PHE A 23 17.43 5.30 11.14
C PHE A 23 17.60 4.02 11.98
N ASP A 24 18.74 3.91 12.67
CA ASP A 24 19.17 2.73 13.43
C ASP A 24 18.36 2.42 14.71
N THR A 25 17.63 3.42 15.19
CA THR A 25 16.95 3.44 16.49
C THR A 25 15.44 3.59 16.38
N LEU A 26 14.92 3.93 15.20
CA LEU A 26 13.49 4.00 14.95
C LEU A 26 12.94 2.61 14.61
N PRO A 27 11.87 2.14 15.27
CA PRO A 27 11.27 0.85 14.95
C PRO A 27 10.60 0.90 13.57
N GLY A 28 10.86 -0.12 12.75
CA GLY A 28 10.20 -0.35 11.46
C GLY A 28 9.24 -1.53 11.52
N ARG A 29 8.24 -1.53 10.64
CA ARG A 29 7.30 -2.65 10.44
C ARG A 29 7.14 -2.91 8.95
N VAL A 30 7.17 -4.19 8.57
CA VAL A 30 6.91 -4.66 7.22
C VAL A 30 5.76 -5.65 7.28
N ASP A 31 4.67 -5.35 6.56
CA ASP A 31 3.52 -6.25 6.43
C ASP A 31 3.52 -6.85 5.02
N LEU A 32 3.52 -8.17 4.92
CA LEU A 32 3.35 -8.90 3.65
C LEU A 32 1.88 -9.26 3.46
N TRP A 33 1.32 -8.87 2.33
CA TRP A 33 -0.08 -9.10 2.01
C TRP A 33 -0.23 -10.32 1.10
N PRO A 34 -1.27 -11.16 1.31
CA PRO A 34 -1.54 -12.26 0.41
C PRO A 34 -1.90 -11.75 -1.00
N PRO A 35 -1.55 -12.50 -2.06
CA PRO A 35 -1.89 -12.11 -3.42
C PRO A 35 -3.41 -12.16 -3.64
N VAL A 36 -3.93 -11.18 -4.38
CA VAL A 36 -5.33 -11.19 -4.84
C VAL A 36 -5.43 -12.08 -6.08
N ALA A 37 -6.15 -13.20 -5.96
CA ALA A 37 -6.33 -14.13 -7.06
C ALA A 37 -7.24 -13.55 -8.15
N LYS A 38 -7.00 -13.95 -9.40
CA LYS A 38 -7.94 -13.68 -10.50
C LYS A 38 -9.17 -14.59 -10.33
N PRO A 39 -10.40 -14.06 -10.42
CA PRO A 39 -11.59 -14.90 -10.38
C PRO A 39 -11.55 -15.93 -11.52
N GLU A 40 -11.93 -17.17 -11.22
CA GLU A 40 -11.91 -18.30 -12.18
C GLU A 40 -12.91 -18.11 -13.33
N SER A 41 -13.98 -17.37 -13.09
CA SER A 41 -14.96 -16.97 -14.10
C SER A 41 -15.48 -15.58 -13.77
N ALA A 42 -15.26 -14.63 -14.67
CA ALA A 42 -16.11 -13.45 -14.71
C ALA A 42 -17.31 -13.85 -15.56
N GLU A 43 -18.52 -13.91 -14.99
CA GLU A 43 -19.71 -13.96 -15.83
C GLU A 43 -19.60 -12.82 -16.85
N PRO A 44 -19.71 -13.10 -18.16
CA PRO A 44 -19.56 -12.07 -19.16
C PRO A 44 -20.59 -10.99 -18.87
N PRO A 45 -20.16 -9.71 -18.81
CA PRO A 45 -21.10 -8.62 -18.55
C PRO A 45 -22.22 -8.66 -19.60
N PRO A 46 -23.44 -8.25 -19.25
CA PRO A 46 -24.53 -8.16 -20.20
C PRO A 46 -24.08 -7.41 -21.46
N TRP A 47 -24.49 -7.86 -22.64
CA TRP A 47 -24.01 -7.33 -23.93
C TRP A 47 -24.21 -5.82 -24.13
N HIS A 48 -25.09 -5.18 -23.35
CA HIS A 48 -25.37 -3.75 -23.37
C HIS A 48 -24.49 -2.94 -22.40
N HIS A 49 -23.66 -3.60 -21.58
CA HIS A 49 -22.76 -2.93 -20.67
C HIS A 49 -21.55 -2.36 -21.44
N PRO A 50 -21.07 -1.15 -21.10
CA PRO A 50 -19.89 -0.59 -21.74
C PRO A 50 -18.67 -1.49 -21.50
N VAL A 51 -17.98 -1.85 -22.58
CA VAL A 51 -16.83 -2.79 -22.57
C VAL A 51 -15.62 -2.20 -21.81
N ASP A 52 -15.56 -0.88 -21.70
CA ASP A 52 -14.43 -0.15 -21.11
C ASP A 52 -14.50 0.01 -19.57
N ILE A 53 -15.52 -0.56 -18.91
CA ILE A 53 -15.67 -0.47 -17.45
C ILE A 53 -15.07 -1.71 -16.78
N PRO A 54 -14.11 -1.53 -15.85
CA PRO A 54 -13.65 -2.61 -14.99
C PRO A 54 -14.81 -3.27 -14.23
N ALA A 55 -14.89 -4.60 -14.32
CA ALA A 55 -15.78 -5.37 -13.47
C ALA A 55 -15.35 -5.20 -12.00
N GLU A 56 -16.29 -5.23 -11.06
CA GLU A 56 -15.98 -5.15 -9.63
C GLU A 56 -15.11 -6.32 -9.14
N THR A 57 -15.14 -7.44 -9.87
CA THR A 57 -14.35 -8.64 -9.63
C THR A 57 -12.92 -8.56 -10.18
N ASP A 58 -12.54 -7.45 -10.83
CA ASP A 58 -11.18 -7.29 -11.33
C ASP A 58 -10.17 -7.24 -10.17
N PRO A 59 -9.10 -8.06 -10.19
CA PRO A 59 -8.11 -8.11 -9.12
C PRO A 59 -7.46 -6.76 -8.79
N ALA A 60 -7.30 -5.87 -9.78
CA ALA A 60 -6.76 -4.54 -9.55
C ALA A 60 -7.75 -3.65 -8.78
N VAL A 61 -9.05 -3.78 -9.05
CA VAL A 61 -10.11 -3.07 -8.31
C VAL A 61 -10.18 -3.58 -6.87
N ILE A 62 -10.13 -4.90 -6.68
CA ILE A 62 -10.15 -5.53 -5.35
C ILE A 62 -8.92 -5.10 -4.54
N LEU A 63 -7.72 -5.20 -5.11
CA LEU A 63 -6.49 -4.79 -4.44
C LEU A 63 -6.52 -3.30 -4.08
N ALA A 64 -6.98 -2.44 -4.99
CA ALA A 64 -7.11 -1.00 -4.73
C ALA A 64 -8.05 -0.70 -3.55
N ARG A 65 -9.19 -1.40 -3.47
CA ARG A 65 -10.13 -1.28 -2.33
C ARG A 65 -9.47 -1.73 -1.03
N HIS A 66 -8.81 -2.90 -1.02
CA HIS A 66 -8.12 -3.37 0.18
C HIS A 66 -7.06 -2.37 0.69
N ILE A 67 -6.30 -1.76 -0.22
CA ILE A 67 -5.31 -0.72 0.13
C ILE A 67 -6.00 0.49 0.76
N ALA A 68 -7.06 1.00 0.13
CA ALA A 68 -7.79 2.16 0.63
C ALA A 68 -8.43 1.89 2.01
N ASP A 69 -9.10 0.75 2.17
CA ASP A 69 -9.75 0.35 3.42
C ASP A 69 -8.74 0.19 4.56
N HIS A 70 -7.57 -0.38 4.26
CA HIS A 70 -6.51 -0.51 5.25
C HIS A 70 -5.96 0.86 5.69
N ILE A 71 -5.68 1.76 4.75
CA ILE A 71 -5.23 3.12 5.07
C ILE A 71 -6.27 3.84 5.93
N ARG A 72 -7.56 3.70 5.57
CA ARG A 72 -8.66 4.29 6.35
C ARG A 72 -8.70 3.74 7.76
N ALA A 73 -8.61 2.42 7.92
CA ALA A 73 -8.59 1.77 9.22
C ALA A 73 -7.42 2.25 10.09
N LEU A 74 -6.22 2.42 9.53
CA LEU A 74 -5.06 2.93 10.27
C LEU A 74 -5.24 4.38 10.74
N LEU A 75 -5.84 5.23 9.90
CA LEU A 75 -6.15 6.62 10.24
C LEU A 75 -7.23 6.70 11.31
N ASP A 76 -8.32 5.95 11.16
CA ASP A 76 -9.42 5.90 12.13
C ASP A 76 -8.96 5.35 13.48
N ALA A 77 -8.04 4.37 13.48
CA ALA A 77 -7.41 3.83 14.68
C ALA A 77 -6.40 4.79 15.34
N ARG A 78 -6.11 5.95 14.73
CA ARG A 78 -5.09 6.91 15.17
C ARG A 78 -3.74 6.24 15.43
N THR A 79 -3.31 5.39 14.50
CA THR A 79 -2.07 4.62 14.58
C THR A 79 -0.89 5.53 14.92
N ALA A 80 -0.04 5.11 15.87
CA ALA A 80 1.16 5.85 16.25
C ALA A 80 2.29 5.61 15.23
N ILE A 81 2.82 6.69 14.68
CA ILE A 81 3.98 6.72 13.78
C ILE A 81 5.18 7.22 14.59
N PRO A 82 6.27 6.43 14.68
CA PRO A 82 7.51 6.88 15.31
C PRO A 82 8.02 8.18 14.70
N ASP A 83 8.33 9.15 15.56
CA ASP A 83 8.79 10.47 15.14
C ASP A 83 9.76 11.01 16.21
N ARG A 84 10.99 11.31 15.78
CA ARG A 84 12.08 11.74 16.68
C ARG A 84 11.84 13.14 17.24
N ASP A 85 11.07 13.95 16.53
CA ASP A 85 10.78 15.33 16.91
C ASP A 85 9.48 15.44 17.74
N ALA A 86 8.72 14.34 17.85
CA ALA A 86 7.50 14.30 18.64
C ALA A 86 7.79 14.09 20.13
N GLU A 87 7.10 14.85 20.97
CA GLU A 87 7.09 14.64 22.42
C GLU A 87 6.50 13.24 22.73
N GLY A 88 7.31 12.36 23.33
CA GLY A 88 6.96 10.96 23.55
C GLY A 88 7.40 9.98 22.46
N GLY A 89 8.13 10.45 21.43
CA GLY A 89 8.77 9.61 20.42
C GLY A 89 7.87 9.07 19.31
N ALA A 90 6.59 9.48 19.30
CA ALA A 90 5.64 9.13 18.26
C ALA A 90 4.56 10.20 18.12
N ARG A 91 3.97 10.29 16.93
CA ARG A 91 2.79 11.10 16.64
C ARG A 91 1.72 10.27 15.97
N LEU A 92 0.53 10.86 15.83
CA LEU A 92 -0.58 10.19 15.16
C LEU A 92 -0.41 10.23 13.64
N MET A 93 -0.78 9.13 13.00
CA MET A 93 -0.78 8.98 11.56
C MET A 93 -1.68 10.03 10.90
N ARG A 94 -1.19 10.55 9.78
CA ARG A 94 -1.88 11.47 8.87
C ARG A 94 -1.87 10.85 7.47
N ALA A 95 -2.82 11.22 6.62
CA ALA A 95 -2.86 10.73 5.24
C ALA A 95 -1.57 11.04 4.47
N GLY A 96 -0.89 12.15 4.80
CA GLY A 96 0.39 12.52 4.20
C GLY A 96 1.58 11.63 4.57
N ASP A 97 1.42 10.70 5.51
CA ASP A 97 2.47 9.73 5.90
C ASP A 97 2.48 8.50 4.99
N VAL A 98 1.51 8.37 4.09
CA VAL A 98 1.38 7.22 3.20
C VAL A 98 1.97 7.55 1.82
N LEU A 99 2.94 6.74 1.40
CA LEU A 99 3.48 6.73 0.05
C LEU A 99 3.20 5.38 -0.62
N ILE A 100 2.45 5.40 -1.72
CA ILE A 100 2.14 4.19 -2.50
C ILE A 100 3.08 4.15 -3.71
N LEU A 101 3.97 3.17 -3.73
CA LEU A 101 4.89 2.94 -4.84
C LEU A 101 4.38 1.83 -5.76
N VAL A 102 4.31 2.12 -7.05
CA VAL A 102 3.92 1.16 -8.09
C VAL A 102 4.97 1.14 -9.19
N ARG A 103 5.12 -0.01 -9.88
CA ARG A 103 6.09 -0.17 -10.98
C ARG A 103 5.78 0.68 -12.21
N SER A 104 4.50 0.96 -12.48
CA SER A 104 4.06 1.78 -13.61
C SER A 104 2.68 2.40 -13.35
N ARG A 105 2.36 3.49 -14.05
CA ARG A 105 1.05 4.17 -14.02
C ARG A 105 -0.01 3.43 -14.84
N SER A 106 -0.10 2.11 -14.65
CA SER A 106 -1.05 1.24 -15.34
C SER A 106 -2.46 1.32 -14.71
N ARG A 107 -3.34 0.37 -15.03
CA ARG A 107 -4.72 0.33 -14.52
C ARG A 107 -4.80 0.36 -12.99
N LEU A 108 -3.98 -0.44 -12.28
CA LEU A 108 -3.97 -0.49 -10.82
C LEU A 108 -3.74 0.88 -10.18
N PHE A 109 -2.87 1.70 -10.77
CA PHE A 109 -2.60 3.06 -10.29
C PHE A 109 -3.87 3.93 -10.28
N HIS A 110 -4.66 3.87 -11.34
CA HIS A 110 -5.91 4.62 -11.45
C HIS A 110 -6.97 4.10 -10.50
N GLU A 111 -7.07 2.78 -10.35
CA GLU A 111 -8.00 2.16 -9.39
C GLU A 111 -7.65 2.50 -7.94
N ILE A 112 -6.37 2.57 -7.57
CA ILE A 112 -5.95 3.02 -6.22
C ILE A 112 -6.43 4.45 -5.96
N ILE A 113 -6.19 5.37 -6.90
CA ILE A 113 -6.65 6.76 -6.76
C ILE A 113 -8.18 6.82 -6.61
N ARG A 114 -8.90 6.04 -7.43
CA ARG A 114 -10.36 5.97 -7.39
C ARG A 114 -10.86 5.42 -6.06
N ALA A 115 -10.31 4.30 -5.59
CA ALA A 115 -10.67 3.66 -4.33
C ALA A 115 -10.42 4.57 -3.14
N CYS A 116 -9.27 5.24 -3.08
CA CYS A 116 -8.98 6.21 -2.03
C CYS A 116 -9.96 7.38 -2.02
N LYS A 117 -10.32 7.93 -3.19
CA LYS A 117 -11.35 8.98 -3.28
C LYS A 117 -12.72 8.48 -2.81
N SER A 118 -13.11 7.27 -3.18
CA SER A 118 -14.36 6.65 -2.72
C SER A 118 -14.39 6.41 -1.20
N ALA A 119 -13.23 6.16 -0.59
CA ALA A 119 -13.05 6.02 0.85
C ALA A 119 -12.85 7.37 1.59
N ASP A 120 -13.05 8.50 0.89
CA ASP A 120 -12.87 9.86 1.40
C ASP A 120 -11.46 10.10 1.98
N LEU A 121 -10.45 9.46 1.38
CA LEU A 121 -9.05 9.63 1.77
C LEU A 121 -8.43 10.84 1.05
N PRO A 122 -7.74 11.73 1.77
CA PRO A 122 -6.98 12.82 1.16
C PRO A 122 -5.84 12.26 0.30
N VAL A 123 -5.99 12.31 -1.02
CA VAL A 123 -4.96 11.89 -1.97
C VAL A 123 -4.42 13.10 -2.70
N ALA A 124 -3.12 13.31 -2.55
CA ALA A 124 -2.37 14.11 -3.52
C ALA A 124 -2.45 13.36 -4.85
N GLY A 125 -3.00 13.98 -5.89
CA GLY A 125 -3.12 13.34 -7.21
C GLY A 125 -1.81 12.72 -7.72
N ALA A 126 -1.90 12.02 -8.84
CA ALA A 126 -0.89 11.15 -9.46
C ALA A 126 0.60 11.59 -9.50
N ASP A 127 0.92 12.84 -9.21
CA ASP A 127 2.20 13.47 -9.51
C ASP A 127 2.62 14.49 -8.43
N ARG A 128 3.26 14.02 -7.35
CA ARG A 128 3.94 14.90 -6.37
C ARG A 128 5.45 14.66 -6.23
N LEU A 129 6.06 13.80 -7.05
CA LEU A 129 7.51 13.74 -7.18
C LEU A 129 7.91 14.61 -8.38
N LYS A 130 8.08 15.92 -8.15
CA LYS A 130 8.88 16.74 -9.06
C LYS A 130 10.33 16.36 -8.84
N VAL A 131 10.92 15.71 -9.84
CA VAL A 131 12.39 15.63 -9.99
C VAL A 131 12.88 16.95 -10.57
#